data_AF-A0AAU6QX17-F1
#
_entry.id   AF-A0AAU6QX17-F1
#
_cell.length_a   1.000
_cell.length_b   1.000
_cell.length_c   1.000
_cell.angle_alpha   90.00
_cell.angle_beta   90.00
_cell.angle_gamma   90.00
#
_symmetry.space_group_name_H-M   'P 1'
#
loop_
_entity.id
_entity.type
_entity.pdbx_description
1 polymer ?
#
loop_
_entity_poly.entity_id
_entity_poly.type
_entity_poly.pdbx_seq_one_letter_code
_entity_poly.pdbx_strand_id
1 'polypeptide(L)'
;MVEEGRNVSPVTIWPEIPGGSIVAIAAALQRWREARQPLTPHVHVQPGLPEHIAETMMSAADRLWMAAQDEADRAVSQHLSVVNQHLDAARAERDEVLLEYQKTAEEVATERERHIALTNALSASEDASTRLTAELASVTGRAEAAEARAAELAQRVSVDEAALEHTKAELGEERKAREELAAAVSSQNDEIARMKQELDEARQEIASLGYECQAKLVEADRALQEASAASSRAEAATAQANESLARVAALEAERDEARIAFETERQTSAARSEEVSIQFDELQRVGRELEAAREQIGAMTEAKAAVSAELARVSQDASVARERAEAAEQHATTLEQRLVEIEQAKSAEAERWAQEASAASSRAEAATAQVNESLARVAALDAELDESRTALAAERQTSVARSEEASIQRNELQGVARELEEAREQVSAVTAEKTAAIAELAQVSQDASAAKERADAAEQRAATLALRLAEVEKARAEEARRSHQLAIQAGKSATADEVAELQRQISAQAKAHEKAFNELRTIAEQWVAHAKDLKERLGSANEKLLFIDSRSTGEVALIRKLSSELERLKPDSELISRDTQQKLIGATMAERLSQKGYRYDPATAVMSKVER
;
A
#
# COMPACT_ATOMS: atom_id res chain seq x y z
N MET A 1 -16.09 -44.53 96.25
CA MET A 1 -15.90 -45.90 96.80
C MET A 1 -17.03 -46.37 97.73
N VAL A 2 -17.31 -45.74 98.88
CA VAL A 2 -18.41 -46.19 99.81
C VAL A 2 -19.81 -45.84 99.28
N GLU A 3 -19.99 -44.66 98.70
CA GLU A 3 -21.26 -44.23 98.07
C GLU A 3 -21.57 -44.99 96.77
N GLU A 4 -20.59 -45.74 96.25
CA GLU A 4 -20.71 -46.59 95.05
C GLU A 4 -20.92 -48.08 95.40
N GLY A 5 -21.11 -48.42 96.68
CA GLY A 5 -21.40 -49.80 97.13
C GLY A 5 -20.20 -50.77 97.10
N ARG A 6 -18.96 -50.29 96.96
CA ARG A 6 -17.76 -51.16 96.91
C ARG A 6 -17.16 -51.40 98.29
N ASN A 7 -16.71 -52.63 98.56
CA ASN A 7 -16.03 -53.00 99.81
C ASN A 7 -14.68 -52.30 99.93
N VAL A 8 -14.55 -51.45 100.95
CA VAL A 8 -13.34 -50.65 101.20
C VAL A 8 -12.36 -51.41 102.10
N SER A 9 -11.22 -51.79 101.54
CA SER A 9 -10.12 -52.51 102.19
C SER A 9 -8.81 -51.74 101.94
N PRO A 10 -7.79 -51.87 102.81
CA PRO A 10 -6.49 -51.25 102.59
C PRO A 10 -5.89 -51.56 101.20
N VAL A 11 -6.19 -52.74 100.66
CA VAL A 11 -5.74 -53.18 99.33
C VAL A 11 -6.50 -52.49 98.19
N THR A 12 -7.78 -52.16 98.37
CA THR A 12 -8.58 -51.46 97.34
C THR A 12 -8.30 -49.96 97.26
N ILE A 13 -7.76 -49.34 98.32
CA ILE A 13 -7.41 -47.90 98.34
C ILE A 13 -5.97 -47.65 97.89
N TRP A 14 -5.08 -48.63 98.06
CA TRP A 14 -3.66 -48.54 97.71
C TRP A 14 -3.35 -47.97 96.31
N PRO A 15 -4.03 -48.37 95.21
CA PRO A 15 -3.73 -47.83 93.88
C PRO A 15 -4.18 -46.37 93.66
N GLU A 16 -5.10 -45.84 94.48
CA GLU A 16 -5.63 -44.47 94.33
C GLU A 16 -4.76 -43.42 95.04
N ILE A 17 -3.78 -43.84 95.84
CA ILE A 17 -2.90 -42.96 96.61
C ILE A 17 -1.43 -43.27 96.28
N PRO A 18 -0.85 -42.65 95.24
CA PRO A 18 0.54 -42.90 94.87
C PRO A 18 1.49 -42.42 95.98
N GLY A 19 2.18 -43.37 96.63
CA GLY A 19 3.26 -43.10 97.60
C GLY A 19 2.91 -43.26 99.09
N GLY A 20 1.70 -43.72 99.45
CA GLY A 20 1.36 -44.05 100.84
C GLY A 20 2.04 -45.34 101.34
N SER A 21 1.98 -45.67 102.63
CA SER A 21 2.35 -47.01 103.18
C SER A 21 1.10 -47.80 103.54
N ILE A 22 1.04 -49.11 103.22
CA ILE A 22 -0.17 -49.95 103.43
C ILE A 22 -0.58 -49.91 104.92
N VAL A 23 0.41 -49.84 105.80
CA VAL A 23 0.20 -49.75 107.25
C VAL A 23 -0.42 -48.40 107.65
N ALA A 24 -0.02 -47.30 107.00
CA ALA A 24 -0.59 -45.99 107.23
C ALA A 24 -2.04 -45.89 106.70
N ILE A 25 -2.32 -46.49 105.54
CA ILE A 25 -3.67 -46.57 104.97
C ILE A 25 -4.57 -47.47 105.82
N ALA A 26 -4.06 -48.59 106.33
CA ALA A 26 -4.77 -49.45 107.27
C ALA A 26 -5.09 -48.72 108.58
N ALA A 27 -4.13 -47.97 109.14
CA ALA A 27 -4.34 -47.18 110.35
C ALA A 27 -5.33 -46.03 110.14
N ALA A 28 -5.28 -45.34 108.99
CA ALA A 28 -6.25 -44.30 108.64
C ALA A 28 -7.65 -44.87 108.43
N LEU A 29 -7.79 -46.02 107.76
CA LEU A 29 -9.06 -46.72 107.59
C LEU A 29 -9.62 -47.27 108.90
N GLN A 30 -8.75 -47.69 109.82
CA GLN A 30 -9.12 -48.12 111.15
C GLN A 30 -9.66 -46.94 111.97
N ARG A 31 -8.96 -45.80 111.98
CA ARG A 31 -9.44 -44.56 112.62
C ARG A 31 -10.73 -44.04 112.01
N TRP A 32 -10.87 -44.12 110.70
CA TRP A 32 -12.09 -43.76 109.98
C TRP A 32 -13.25 -44.70 110.32
N ARG A 33 -12.99 -46.01 110.49
CA ARG A 33 -13.98 -46.99 110.97
C ARG A 33 -14.35 -46.78 112.43
N GLU A 34 -13.38 -46.49 113.29
CA GLU A 34 -13.61 -46.19 114.72
C GLU A 34 -14.38 -44.88 114.90
N ALA A 35 -14.17 -43.88 114.02
CA ALA A 35 -14.94 -42.63 114.02
C ALA A 35 -16.36 -42.78 113.43
N ARG A 36 -16.61 -43.83 112.63
CA ARG A 36 -17.93 -44.16 112.06
C ARG A 36 -18.66 -45.29 112.79
N GLN A 37 -17.97 -46.02 113.68
CA GLN A 37 -18.62 -46.92 114.60
C GLN A 37 -19.41 -46.05 115.58
N PRO A 38 -20.74 -46.20 115.67
CA PRO A 38 -21.47 -45.55 116.72
C PRO A 38 -20.88 -46.06 118.04
N LEU A 39 -20.33 -45.17 118.87
CA LEU A 39 -20.23 -45.40 120.29
C LEU A 39 -21.69 -45.60 120.76
N THR A 40 -22.17 -46.84 120.76
CA THR A 40 -23.36 -47.21 121.50
C THR A 40 -22.97 -47.12 122.97
N PRO A 41 -23.49 -46.15 123.75
CA PRO A 41 -23.30 -46.19 125.19
C PRO A 41 -23.94 -47.50 125.68
N HIS A 42 -23.22 -48.25 126.52
CA HIS A 42 -23.75 -49.41 127.21
C HIS A 42 -24.97 -48.99 128.05
N VAL A 43 -26.17 -49.14 127.51
CA VAL A 43 -27.39 -49.14 128.30
C VAL A 43 -27.43 -50.49 129.00
N HIS A 44 -27.10 -50.47 130.30
CA HIS A 44 -27.50 -51.53 131.22
C HIS A 44 -29.01 -51.74 131.09
N VAL A 45 -29.42 -52.90 130.57
CA VAL A 45 -30.81 -53.36 130.62
C VAL A 45 -31.15 -53.62 132.09
N GLN A 46 -31.80 -52.65 132.74
CA GLN A 46 -32.54 -52.90 133.97
C GLN A 46 -33.76 -53.78 133.67
N PRO A 47 -34.21 -54.61 134.62
CA PRO A 47 -35.30 -55.55 134.35
C PRO A 47 -36.63 -54.81 134.22
N GLY A 48 -37.34 -55.08 133.12
CA GLY A 48 -38.79 -54.97 132.99
C GLY A 48 -39.39 -53.56 133.10
N LEU A 49 -39.31 -52.77 132.03
CA LEU A 49 -40.39 -51.83 131.75
C LEU A 49 -41.62 -52.65 131.33
N PRO A 50 -42.79 -52.47 131.98
CA PRO A 50 -44.02 -53.15 131.60
C PRO A 50 -44.33 -52.99 130.11
N GLU A 51 -44.74 -54.07 129.45
CA GLU A 51 -44.95 -54.14 127.99
C GLU A 51 -45.82 -52.99 127.45
N HIS A 52 -46.83 -52.55 128.22
CA HIS A 52 -47.69 -51.42 127.87
C HIS A 52 -46.96 -50.07 127.77
N ILE A 53 -45.90 -49.83 128.56
CA ILE A 53 -45.11 -48.59 128.49
C ILE A 53 -44.18 -48.63 127.28
N ALA A 54 -43.55 -49.77 127.01
CA ALA A 54 -42.71 -49.96 125.83
C ALA A 54 -43.53 -49.81 124.53
N GLU A 55 -44.73 -50.38 124.47
CA GLU A 55 -45.63 -50.31 123.32
C GLU A 55 -46.17 -48.88 123.11
N THR A 56 -46.48 -48.17 124.20
CA THR A 56 -46.91 -46.76 124.12
C THR A 56 -45.75 -45.86 123.67
N MET A 57 -44.53 -46.09 124.14
CA MET A 57 -43.34 -45.36 123.72
C MET A 57 -42.96 -45.65 122.27
N MET A 58 -43.06 -46.90 121.81
CA MET A 58 -42.87 -47.27 120.40
C MET A 58 -43.94 -46.63 119.51
N SER A 59 -45.22 -46.69 119.90
CA SER A 59 -46.31 -46.04 119.14
C SER A 59 -46.18 -44.51 119.11
N ALA A 60 -45.67 -43.89 120.19
CA ALA A 60 -45.34 -42.48 120.21
C ALA A 60 -44.14 -42.14 119.32
N ALA A 61 -43.12 -43.00 119.28
CA ALA A 61 -41.97 -42.88 118.39
C ALA A 61 -42.37 -43.02 116.92
N ASP A 62 -43.23 -43.99 116.56
CA ASP A 62 -43.73 -44.17 115.20
C ASP A 62 -44.55 -42.96 114.74
N ARG A 63 -45.43 -42.43 115.60
CA ARG A 63 -46.19 -41.20 115.28
C ARG A 63 -45.30 -39.96 115.17
N LEU A 64 -44.22 -39.89 115.95
CA LEU A 64 -43.22 -38.83 115.86
C LEU A 64 -42.45 -38.91 114.56
N TRP A 65 -42.05 -40.13 114.18
CA TRP A 65 -41.35 -40.41 112.95
C TRP A 65 -42.20 -40.02 111.73
N MET A 66 -43.46 -40.46 111.68
CA MET A 66 -44.37 -40.13 110.57
C MET A 66 -44.63 -38.62 110.43
N ALA A 67 -44.85 -37.90 111.54
CA ALA A 67 -45.09 -36.45 111.47
C ALA A 67 -43.84 -35.65 111.06
N ALA A 68 -42.65 -36.06 111.53
CA ALA A 68 -41.39 -35.46 111.10
C ALA A 68 -41.11 -35.77 109.62
N GLN A 69 -41.47 -36.97 109.17
CA GLN A 69 -41.37 -37.37 107.79
C GLN A 69 -42.32 -36.56 106.89
N ASP A 70 -43.60 -36.42 107.27
CA ASP A 70 -44.57 -35.62 106.52
C ASP A 70 -44.15 -34.14 106.38
N GLU A 71 -43.58 -33.55 107.43
CA GLU A 71 -43.13 -32.15 107.40
C GLU A 71 -41.84 -31.97 106.59
N ALA A 72 -40.90 -32.91 106.70
CA ALA A 72 -39.72 -32.95 105.82
C ALA A 72 -40.13 -33.10 104.35
N ASP A 73 -41.11 -33.96 104.04
CA ASP A 73 -41.62 -34.15 102.69
C ASP A 73 -42.30 -32.87 102.14
N ARG A 74 -43.01 -32.11 102.99
CA ARG A 74 -43.57 -30.80 102.61
C ARG A 74 -42.50 -29.75 102.33
N ALA A 75 -41.50 -29.62 103.21
CA ALA A 75 -40.41 -28.67 103.03
C ALA A 75 -39.60 -28.98 101.75
N VAL A 76 -39.28 -30.26 101.53
CA VAL A 76 -38.63 -30.72 100.30
C VAL A 76 -39.50 -30.41 99.08
N SER A 77 -40.80 -30.67 99.13
CA SER A 77 -41.71 -30.38 98.00
C SER A 77 -41.79 -28.88 97.67
N GLN A 78 -41.82 -28.01 98.68
CA GLN A 78 -41.81 -26.55 98.49
C GLN A 78 -40.49 -26.07 97.90
N HIS A 79 -39.36 -26.56 98.42
CA HIS A 79 -38.04 -26.25 97.89
C HIS A 79 -37.87 -26.72 96.45
N LEU A 80 -38.33 -27.95 96.13
CA LEU A 80 -38.33 -28.47 94.76
C LEU A 80 -39.18 -27.60 93.82
N SER A 81 -40.33 -27.09 94.29
CA SER A 81 -41.17 -26.20 93.48
C SER A 81 -40.47 -24.87 93.15
N VAL A 82 -39.84 -24.23 94.14
CA VAL A 82 -39.09 -22.97 93.94
C VAL A 82 -37.88 -23.18 93.04
N VAL A 83 -37.14 -24.28 93.24
CA VAL A 83 -36.00 -24.64 92.38
C VAL A 83 -36.46 -24.90 90.94
N ASN A 84 -37.57 -25.62 90.75
CA ASN A 84 -38.12 -25.84 89.42
C ASN A 84 -38.54 -24.54 88.74
N GLN A 85 -39.18 -23.61 89.47
CA GLN A 85 -39.53 -22.29 88.93
C GLN A 85 -38.30 -21.48 88.50
N HIS A 86 -37.22 -21.49 89.29
CA HIS A 86 -35.97 -20.84 88.91
C HIS A 86 -35.30 -21.50 87.71
N LEU A 87 -35.35 -22.84 87.61
CA LEU A 87 -34.82 -23.56 86.45
C LEU A 87 -35.60 -23.24 85.18
N ASP A 88 -36.93 -23.13 85.27
CA ASP A 88 -37.77 -22.79 84.12
C ASP A 88 -37.57 -21.33 83.68
N ALA A 89 -37.40 -20.39 84.62
CA ALA A 89 -37.04 -19.01 84.31
C ALA A 89 -35.67 -18.92 83.62
N ALA A 90 -34.65 -19.61 84.14
CA ALA A 90 -33.32 -19.62 83.53
C ALA A 90 -33.30 -20.29 82.14
N ARG A 91 -34.18 -21.29 81.91
CA ARG A 91 -34.36 -21.89 80.58
C ARG A 91 -35.00 -20.91 79.61
N ALA A 92 -36.02 -20.17 80.04
CA ALA A 92 -36.67 -19.15 79.21
C ALA A 92 -35.68 -18.03 78.83
N GLU A 93 -34.90 -17.51 79.78
CA GLU A 93 -33.85 -16.50 79.52
C GLU A 93 -32.80 -17.02 78.54
N ARG A 94 -32.35 -18.28 78.72
CA ARG A 94 -31.41 -18.91 77.78
C ARG A 94 -32.00 -19.01 76.37
N ASP A 95 -33.25 -19.44 76.26
CA ASP A 95 -33.91 -19.65 74.97
C ASP A 95 -34.15 -18.30 74.25
N GLU A 96 -34.47 -17.24 74.98
CA GLU A 96 -34.55 -15.87 74.46
C GLU A 96 -33.20 -15.37 73.94
N VAL A 97 -32.13 -15.52 74.72
CA VAL A 97 -30.76 -15.14 74.30
C VAL A 97 -30.30 -15.97 73.09
N LEU A 98 -30.66 -17.25 73.01
CA LEU A 98 -30.35 -18.09 71.86
C LEU A 98 -31.07 -17.61 70.60
N LEU A 99 -32.33 -17.18 70.71
CA LEU A 99 -33.07 -16.60 69.59
C LEU A 99 -32.45 -15.28 69.12
N GLU A 100 -32.06 -14.40 70.04
CA GLU A 100 -31.36 -13.15 69.69
C GLU A 100 -30.00 -13.42 69.02
N TYR A 101 -29.25 -14.42 69.52
CA TYR A 101 -27.99 -14.84 68.91
C TYR A 101 -28.19 -15.40 67.49
N GLN A 102 -29.20 -16.24 67.28
CA GLN A 102 -29.53 -16.77 65.94
C GLN A 102 -29.90 -15.64 64.98
N LYS A 103 -30.74 -14.70 65.42
CA LYS A 103 -31.13 -13.53 64.62
C LYS A 103 -29.92 -12.69 64.21
N THR A 104 -29.03 -12.37 65.15
CA THR A 104 -27.83 -11.57 64.83
C THR A 104 -26.85 -12.33 63.93
N ALA A 105 -26.77 -13.67 64.05
CA ALA A 105 -25.97 -14.50 63.15
C ALA A 105 -26.53 -14.49 61.72
N GLU A 106 -27.86 -14.55 61.55
CA GLU A 106 -28.53 -14.41 60.25
C GLU A 106 -28.31 -13.02 59.64
N GLU A 107 -28.45 -11.95 60.43
CA GLU A 107 -28.18 -10.58 59.99
C GLU A 107 -26.73 -10.45 59.49
N VAL A 108 -25.75 -10.94 60.25
CA VAL A 108 -24.34 -10.95 59.85
C VAL A 108 -24.10 -11.77 58.58
N ALA A 109 -24.80 -12.90 58.40
CA ALA A 109 -24.71 -13.69 57.17
C ALA A 109 -25.23 -12.90 55.95
N THR A 110 -26.39 -12.26 56.07
CA THR A 110 -26.94 -11.43 54.98
C THR A 110 -26.06 -10.22 54.65
N GLU A 111 -25.46 -9.57 55.65
CA GLU A 111 -24.52 -8.47 55.41
C GLU A 111 -23.23 -8.93 54.72
N ARG A 112 -22.72 -10.13 55.06
CA ARG A 112 -21.58 -10.72 54.35
C ARG A 112 -21.89 -10.99 52.88
N GLU A 113 -23.08 -11.53 52.59
CA GLU A 113 -23.53 -11.74 51.21
C GLU A 113 -23.64 -10.43 50.45
N ARG A 114 -24.20 -9.37 51.07
CA ARG A 114 -24.24 -8.02 50.48
C ARG A 114 -22.84 -7.48 50.21
N HIS A 115 -21.91 -7.63 51.15
CA HIS A 115 -20.52 -7.20 50.97
C HIS A 115 -19.82 -7.93 49.82
N ILE A 116 -20.03 -9.25 49.67
CA ILE A 116 -19.50 -10.03 48.55
C ILE A 116 -20.11 -9.53 47.23
N ALA A 117 -21.42 -9.30 47.19
CA ALA A 117 -22.09 -8.78 46.01
C ALA A 117 -21.56 -7.40 45.60
N LEU A 118 -21.36 -6.48 46.56
CA LEU A 118 -20.77 -5.16 46.31
C LEU A 118 -19.32 -5.26 45.83
N THR A 119 -18.52 -6.17 46.40
CA THR A 119 -17.13 -6.38 45.99
C THR A 119 -17.05 -6.92 44.56
N ASN A 120 -17.91 -7.87 44.19
CA ASN A 120 -17.98 -8.40 42.83
C ASN A 120 -18.45 -7.34 41.83
N ALA A 121 -19.41 -6.49 42.22
CA ALA A 121 -19.87 -5.38 41.38
C ALA A 121 -18.76 -4.33 41.16
N LEU A 122 -17.97 -4.04 42.20
CA LEU A 122 -16.81 -3.14 42.08
C LEU A 122 -15.76 -3.71 41.12
N SER A 123 -15.37 -4.97 41.29
CA SER A 123 -14.42 -5.64 40.39
C SER A 123 -14.92 -5.68 38.95
N ALA A 124 -16.20 -5.97 38.72
CA ALA A 124 -16.80 -5.94 37.38
C ALA A 124 -16.77 -4.52 36.77
N SER A 125 -16.97 -3.48 37.58
CA SER A 125 -16.87 -2.09 37.13
C SER A 125 -15.42 -1.69 36.79
N GLU A 126 -14.44 -2.15 37.56
CA GLU A 126 -13.01 -1.93 37.29
C GLU A 126 -12.59 -2.62 35.98
N ASP A 127 -13.02 -3.87 35.77
CA ASP A 127 -12.80 -4.60 34.52
C ASP A 127 -13.46 -3.89 33.32
N ALA A 128 -14.66 -3.34 33.49
CA ALA A 128 -15.30 -2.54 32.45
C ALA A 128 -14.53 -1.26 32.14
N SER A 129 -14.02 -0.57 33.16
CA SER A 129 -13.22 0.65 33.02
C SER A 129 -11.89 0.38 32.28
N THR A 130 -11.20 -0.71 32.61
CA THR A 130 -9.96 -1.09 31.92
C THR A 130 -10.21 -1.47 30.46
N ARG A 131 -11.30 -2.18 30.16
CA ARG A 131 -11.71 -2.48 28.78
C ARG A 131 -12.01 -1.21 27.99
N LEU A 132 -12.82 -0.30 28.53
CA LEU A 132 -13.12 0.98 27.87
C LEU A 132 -11.86 1.82 27.65
N THR A 133 -10.90 1.81 28.59
CA THR A 133 -9.63 2.50 28.43
C THR A 133 -8.79 1.90 27.29
N ALA A 134 -8.75 0.56 27.17
CA ALA A 134 -8.07 -0.12 26.08
C ALA A 134 -8.75 0.13 24.71
N GLU A 135 -10.08 0.13 24.68
CA GLU A 135 -10.86 0.48 23.47
C GLU A 135 -10.62 1.93 23.05
N LEU A 136 -10.60 2.88 23.99
CA LEU A 136 -10.26 4.27 23.70
C LEU A 136 -8.83 4.40 23.15
N ALA A 137 -7.84 3.74 23.75
CA ALA A 137 -6.47 3.74 23.23
C ALA A 137 -6.39 3.16 21.80
N SER A 138 -7.15 2.10 21.52
CA SER A 138 -7.26 1.51 20.18
C SER A 138 -7.94 2.43 19.16
N VAL A 139 -9.03 3.12 19.56
CA VAL A 139 -9.71 4.11 18.72
C VAL A 139 -8.79 5.30 18.43
N THR A 140 -8.10 5.82 19.44
CA THR A 140 -7.14 6.92 19.28
C THR A 140 -5.99 6.52 18.34
N GLY A 141 -5.41 5.33 18.51
CA GLY A 141 -4.36 4.86 17.61
C GLY A 141 -4.84 4.68 16.16
N ARG A 142 -6.10 4.28 15.95
CA ARG A 142 -6.70 4.24 14.60
C ARG A 142 -6.93 5.64 14.02
N ALA A 143 -7.34 6.61 14.86
CA ALA A 143 -7.52 8.00 14.43
C ALA A 143 -6.18 8.64 14.03
N GLU A 144 -5.14 8.49 14.85
CA GLU A 144 -3.78 8.97 14.54
C GLU A 144 -3.23 8.35 13.25
N ALA A 145 -3.46 7.05 13.02
CA ALA A 145 -3.07 6.39 11.77
C ALA A 145 -3.85 6.93 10.55
N ALA A 146 -5.13 7.26 10.72
CA ALA A 146 -5.93 7.87 9.66
C ALA A 146 -5.47 9.30 9.36
N GLU A 147 -5.15 10.09 10.38
CA GLU A 147 -4.59 11.44 10.24
C GLU A 147 -3.23 11.40 9.53
N ALA A 148 -2.34 10.46 9.86
CA ALA A 148 -1.06 10.29 9.18
C ALA A 148 -1.25 9.98 7.68
N ARG A 149 -2.19 9.10 7.33
CA ARG A 149 -2.53 8.79 5.93
C ARG A 149 -3.13 10.00 5.21
N ALA A 150 -3.98 10.79 5.87
CA ALA A 150 -4.54 12.02 5.30
C ALA A 150 -3.43 13.06 5.03
N ALA A 151 -2.46 13.20 5.92
CA ALA A 151 -1.31 14.07 5.73
C ALA A 151 -0.43 13.61 4.55
N GLU A 152 -0.19 12.30 4.42
CA GLU A 152 0.55 11.73 3.28
C GLU A 152 -0.18 11.98 1.95
N LEU A 153 -1.50 11.77 1.90
CA LEU A 153 -2.31 12.06 0.72
C LEU A 153 -2.28 13.54 0.34
N ALA A 154 -2.36 14.44 1.33
CA ALA A 154 -2.25 15.88 1.08
C ALA A 154 -0.88 16.25 0.49
N GLN A 155 0.20 15.62 0.97
CA GLN A 155 1.54 15.81 0.40
C GLN A 155 1.63 15.29 -1.04
N ARG A 156 1.08 14.10 -1.32
CA ARG A 156 1.05 13.54 -2.69
C ARG A 156 0.27 14.43 -3.65
N VAL A 157 -0.91 14.91 -3.24
CA VAL A 157 -1.71 15.87 -4.03
C VAL A 157 -0.91 17.15 -4.31
N SER A 158 -0.19 17.69 -3.33
CA SER A 158 0.64 18.88 -3.56
C SER A 158 1.78 18.64 -4.56
N VAL A 159 2.39 17.45 -4.54
CA VAL A 159 3.44 17.07 -5.51
C VAL A 159 2.84 16.89 -6.91
N ASP A 160 1.70 16.22 -7.01
CA ASP A 160 1.01 15.99 -8.29
C ASP A 160 0.50 17.31 -8.89
N GLU A 161 -0.01 18.23 -8.08
CA GLU A 161 -0.40 19.57 -8.51
C GLU A 161 0.80 20.37 -9.05
N ALA A 162 1.96 20.29 -8.38
CA ALA A 162 3.17 20.94 -8.87
C ALA A 162 3.66 20.34 -10.19
N ALA A 163 3.62 19.02 -10.35
CA ALA A 163 3.95 18.34 -11.60
C ALA A 163 2.96 18.68 -12.73
N LEU A 164 1.67 18.81 -12.41
CA LEU A 164 0.64 19.19 -13.36
C LEU A 164 0.80 20.65 -13.82
N GLU A 165 1.16 21.57 -12.93
CA GLU A 165 1.49 22.95 -13.34
C GLU A 165 2.78 23.02 -14.16
N HIS A 166 3.79 22.20 -13.84
CA HIS A 166 4.99 22.08 -14.66
C HIS A 166 4.70 21.61 -16.09
N THR A 167 3.94 20.52 -16.24
CA THR A 167 3.59 19.98 -17.57
C THR A 167 2.68 20.93 -18.36
N LYS A 168 1.81 21.69 -17.69
CA LYS A 168 1.04 22.77 -18.34
C LYS A 168 1.95 23.88 -18.86
N ALA A 169 2.98 24.27 -18.10
CA ALA A 169 3.96 25.26 -18.52
C ALA A 169 4.74 24.77 -19.75
N GLU A 170 5.25 23.54 -19.73
CA GLU A 170 5.95 22.91 -20.86
C GLU A 170 5.06 22.82 -22.11
N LEU A 171 3.79 22.43 -21.96
CA LEU A 171 2.83 22.41 -23.07
C LEU A 171 2.57 23.82 -23.63
N GLY A 172 2.53 24.84 -22.77
CA GLY A 172 2.41 26.23 -23.17
C GLY A 172 3.62 26.70 -23.99
N GLU A 173 4.83 26.35 -23.56
CA GLU A 173 6.07 26.63 -24.30
C GLU A 173 6.13 25.91 -25.65
N GLU A 174 5.77 24.63 -25.68
CA GLU A 174 5.69 23.83 -26.92
C GLU A 174 4.68 24.42 -27.92
N ARG A 175 3.51 24.85 -27.44
CA ARG A 175 2.51 25.52 -28.29
C ARG A 175 3.05 26.83 -28.86
N LYS A 176 3.74 27.64 -28.04
CA LYS A 176 4.37 28.87 -28.48
C LYS A 176 5.46 28.59 -29.52
N ALA A 177 6.31 27.59 -29.30
CA ALA A 177 7.32 27.17 -30.26
C ALA A 177 6.71 26.70 -31.59
N ARG A 178 5.57 25.96 -31.54
CA ARG A 178 4.83 25.56 -32.74
C ARG A 178 4.19 26.73 -33.48
N GLU A 179 3.67 27.73 -32.77
CA GLU A 179 3.16 28.96 -33.38
C GLU A 179 4.27 29.74 -34.08
N GLU A 180 5.44 29.86 -33.45
CA GLU A 180 6.63 30.49 -34.04
C GLU A 180 7.12 29.73 -35.28
N LEU A 181 7.16 28.40 -35.23
CA LEU A 181 7.48 27.56 -36.39
C LEU A 181 6.44 27.70 -37.52
N ALA A 182 5.14 27.72 -37.18
CA ALA A 182 4.08 27.92 -38.17
C ALA A 182 4.18 29.29 -38.85
N ALA A 183 4.51 30.35 -38.10
CA ALA A 183 4.77 31.67 -38.65
C ALA A 183 6.00 31.68 -39.58
N ALA A 184 7.09 31.01 -39.19
CA ALA A 184 8.28 30.86 -40.02
C ALA A 184 8.00 30.10 -41.32
N VAL A 185 7.24 29.00 -41.26
CA VAL A 185 6.81 28.23 -42.44
C VAL A 185 5.90 29.05 -43.35
N SER A 186 4.96 29.84 -42.78
CA SER A 186 4.14 30.75 -43.58
C SER A 186 5.01 31.79 -44.30
N SER A 187 5.96 32.40 -43.61
CA SER A 187 6.91 33.35 -44.21
C SER A 187 7.74 32.71 -45.33
N GLN A 188 8.24 31.50 -45.12
CA GLN A 188 8.99 30.76 -46.15
C GLN A 188 8.11 30.41 -47.35
N ASN A 189 6.84 30.02 -47.14
CA ASN A 189 5.91 29.78 -48.24
C ASN A 189 5.63 31.05 -49.03
N ASP A 190 5.51 32.21 -48.37
CA ASP A 190 5.35 33.51 -49.03
C ASP A 190 6.60 33.91 -49.83
N GLU A 191 7.80 33.55 -49.35
CA GLU A 191 9.05 33.71 -50.09
C GLU A 191 9.15 32.78 -51.30
N ILE A 192 8.75 31.51 -51.16
CA ILE A 192 8.69 30.56 -52.29
C ILE A 192 7.69 31.04 -53.33
N ALA A 193 6.52 31.56 -52.92
CA ALA A 193 5.54 32.13 -53.83
C ALA A 193 6.12 33.32 -54.60
N ARG A 194 6.85 34.21 -53.91
CA ARG A 194 7.58 35.33 -54.53
C ARG A 194 8.64 34.85 -55.52
N MET A 195 9.52 33.92 -55.12
CA MET A 195 10.55 33.36 -56.02
C MET A 195 9.93 32.66 -57.24
N LYS A 196 8.80 31.97 -57.06
CA LYS A 196 8.08 31.34 -58.17
C LYS A 196 7.55 32.40 -59.14
N GLN A 197 6.99 33.48 -58.63
CA GLN A 197 6.54 34.60 -59.45
C GLN A 197 7.72 35.23 -60.21
N GLU A 198 8.83 35.54 -59.54
CA GLU A 198 10.04 36.09 -60.17
C GLU A 198 10.59 35.15 -61.26
N LEU A 199 10.54 33.84 -61.04
CA LEU A 199 10.98 32.84 -62.01
C LEU A 199 10.03 32.76 -63.22
N ASP A 200 8.73 32.86 -63.00
CA ASP A 200 7.74 32.90 -64.08
C ASP A 200 7.85 34.21 -64.88
N GLU A 201 8.12 35.34 -64.22
CA GLU A 201 8.46 36.64 -64.85
C GLU A 201 9.74 36.52 -65.69
N ALA A 202 10.83 35.98 -65.13
CA ALA A 202 12.08 35.77 -65.87
C ALA A 202 11.90 34.82 -67.07
N ARG A 203 11.06 33.78 -66.95
CA ARG A 203 10.71 32.91 -68.08
C ARG A 203 9.93 33.65 -69.16
N GLN A 204 9.01 34.54 -68.80
CA GLN A 204 8.29 35.38 -69.75
C GLN A 204 9.24 36.34 -70.47
N GLU A 205 10.19 36.95 -69.76
CA GLU A 205 11.23 37.79 -70.35
C GLU A 205 12.15 37.01 -71.31
N ILE A 206 12.58 35.80 -70.95
CA ILE A 206 13.36 34.94 -71.85
C ILE A 206 12.54 34.60 -73.09
N ALA A 207 11.25 34.30 -72.94
CA ALA A 207 10.38 34.01 -74.08
C ALA A 207 10.20 35.25 -74.97
N SER A 208 10.01 36.45 -74.40
CA SER A 208 9.89 37.69 -75.18
C SER A 208 11.18 38.02 -75.91
N LEU A 209 12.33 37.91 -75.25
CA LEU A 209 13.64 38.07 -75.88
C LEU A 209 13.90 37.00 -76.94
N GLY A 210 13.39 35.78 -76.75
CA GLY A 210 13.41 34.72 -77.75
C GLY A 210 12.61 35.09 -79.00
N TYR A 211 11.40 35.61 -78.84
CA TYR A 211 10.60 36.13 -79.96
C TYR A 211 11.26 37.31 -80.66
N GLU A 212 11.86 38.24 -79.91
CA GLU A 212 12.63 39.36 -80.49
C GLU A 212 13.85 38.88 -81.26
N CYS A 213 14.65 37.96 -80.70
CA CYS A 213 15.78 37.34 -81.39
C CYS A 213 15.33 36.62 -82.66
N GLN A 214 14.21 35.89 -82.61
CA GLN A 214 13.69 35.19 -83.77
C GLN A 214 13.19 36.16 -84.85
N ALA A 215 12.53 37.25 -84.46
CA ALA A 215 12.15 38.32 -85.39
C ALA A 215 13.40 38.96 -86.03
N LYS A 216 14.44 39.26 -85.23
CA LYS A 216 15.72 39.78 -85.71
C LYS A 216 16.45 38.81 -86.65
N LEU A 217 16.39 37.51 -86.36
CA LEU A 217 16.92 36.47 -87.24
C LEU A 217 16.17 36.44 -88.57
N VAL A 218 14.84 36.49 -88.56
CA VAL A 218 14.03 36.56 -89.79
C VAL A 218 14.32 37.83 -90.59
N GLU A 219 14.48 38.97 -89.92
CA GLU A 219 14.90 40.22 -90.56
C GLU A 219 16.32 40.13 -91.16
N ALA A 220 17.25 39.48 -90.46
CA ALA A 220 18.61 39.25 -90.95
C ALA A 220 18.62 38.30 -92.15
N ASP A 221 17.86 37.20 -92.10
CA ASP A 221 17.69 36.26 -93.21
C ASP A 221 17.05 36.95 -94.41
N ARG A 222 16.04 37.80 -94.19
CA ARG A 222 15.42 38.61 -95.23
C ARG A 222 16.43 39.60 -95.83
N ALA A 223 17.22 40.29 -95.01
CA ALA A 223 18.26 41.19 -95.48
C ALA A 223 19.34 40.44 -96.29
N LEU A 224 19.69 39.22 -95.89
CA LEU A 224 20.61 38.34 -96.63
C LEU A 224 20.00 37.88 -97.97
N GLN A 225 18.71 37.55 -98.00
CA GLN A 225 17.98 37.24 -99.23
C GLN A 225 17.88 38.45 -100.16
N GLU A 226 17.63 39.64 -99.62
CA GLU A 226 17.57 40.89 -100.38
C GLU A 226 18.96 41.27 -100.92
N ALA A 227 20.02 41.08 -100.13
CA ALA A 227 21.40 41.29 -100.54
C ALA A 227 21.84 40.28 -101.62
N SER A 228 21.51 39.00 -101.47
CA SER A 228 21.81 37.99 -102.50
C SER A 228 21.00 38.25 -103.78
N ALA A 229 19.71 38.60 -103.68
CA ALA A 229 18.92 39.00 -104.84
C ALA A 229 19.43 40.29 -105.51
N ALA A 230 19.96 41.24 -104.73
CA ALA A 230 20.63 42.42 -105.27
C ALA A 230 21.95 42.06 -105.97
N SER A 231 22.74 41.12 -105.41
CA SER A 231 23.94 40.58 -106.04
C SER A 231 23.60 39.90 -107.37
N SER A 232 22.59 39.02 -107.40
CA SER A 232 22.15 38.37 -108.64
C SER A 232 21.64 39.38 -109.67
N ARG A 233 20.97 40.46 -109.24
CA ARG A 233 20.58 41.56 -110.14
C ARG A 233 21.79 42.34 -110.67
N ALA A 234 22.80 42.57 -109.84
CA ALA A 234 24.04 43.21 -110.27
C ALA A 234 24.83 42.33 -111.25
N GLU A 235 24.91 41.02 -110.99
CA GLU A 235 25.50 40.03 -111.91
C GLU A 235 24.73 39.92 -113.23
N ALA A 236 23.41 39.99 -113.20
CA ALA A 236 22.59 40.02 -114.42
C ALA A 236 22.82 41.33 -115.21
N ALA A 237 22.94 42.47 -114.52
CA ALA A 237 23.21 43.75 -115.16
C ALA A 237 24.62 43.79 -115.79
N THR A 238 25.63 43.22 -115.14
CA THR A 238 26.98 43.10 -115.71
C THR A 238 27.00 42.13 -116.89
N ALA A 239 26.28 41.01 -116.82
CA ALA A 239 26.13 40.10 -117.95
C ALA A 239 25.46 40.78 -119.16
N GLN A 240 24.38 41.55 -118.92
CA GLN A 240 23.69 42.31 -119.96
C GLN A 240 24.57 43.43 -120.55
N ALA A 241 25.40 44.09 -119.73
CA ALA A 241 26.39 45.05 -120.18
C ALA A 241 27.47 44.39 -121.06
N ASN A 242 27.98 43.22 -120.66
CA ASN A 242 28.94 42.45 -121.44
C ASN A 242 28.34 41.96 -122.78
N GLU A 243 27.07 41.55 -122.78
CA GLU A 243 26.36 41.19 -124.00
C GLU A 243 26.18 42.41 -124.93
N SER A 244 25.86 43.58 -124.37
CA SER A 244 25.75 44.82 -125.16
C SER A 244 27.10 45.25 -125.76
N LEU A 245 28.20 45.07 -125.02
CA LEU A 245 29.56 45.29 -125.51
C LEU A 245 29.93 44.32 -126.65
N ALA A 246 29.54 43.03 -126.52
CA ALA A 246 29.74 42.05 -127.59
C ALA A 246 28.94 42.38 -128.86
N ARG A 247 27.71 42.89 -128.72
CA ARG A 247 26.90 43.36 -129.86
C ARG A 247 27.50 44.59 -130.53
N VAL A 248 28.05 45.53 -129.75
CA VAL A 248 28.76 46.70 -130.30
C VAL A 248 30.01 46.27 -131.06
N ALA A 249 30.81 45.34 -130.52
CA ALA A 249 31.99 44.80 -131.20
C ALA A 249 31.63 44.09 -132.52
N ALA A 250 30.51 43.36 -132.57
CA ALA A 250 30.03 42.72 -133.80
C ALA A 250 29.61 43.74 -134.87
N LEU A 251 28.92 44.82 -134.48
CA LEU A 251 28.54 45.91 -135.40
C LEU A 251 29.76 46.70 -135.90
N GLU A 252 30.81 46.82 -135.09
CA GLU A 252 32.07 47.43 -135.51
C GLU A 252 32.82 46.55 -136.53
N ALA A 253 32.77 45.23 -136.39
CA ALA A 253 33.33 44.29 -137.37
C ALA A 253 32.59 44.37 -138.73
N GLU A 254 31.25 44.40 -138.72
CA GLU A 254 30.44 44.56 -139.94
C GLU A 254 30.72 45.90 -140.66
N ARG A 255 30.95 46.99 -139.91
CA ARG A 255 31.33 48.29 -140.47
C ARG A 255 32.70 48.21 -141.18
N ASP A 256 33.65 47.50 -140.58
CA ASP A 256 35.01 47.41 -141.12
C ASP A 256 35.06 46.48 -142.35
N GLU A 257 34.22 45.43 -142.41
CA GLU A 257 33.98 44.65 -143.63
C GLU A 257 33.37 45.50 -144.76
N ALA A 258 32.37 46.34 -144.47
CA ALA A 258 31.75 47.23 -145.46
C ALA A 258 32.74 48.27 -146.03
N ARG A 259 33.70 48.74 -145.21
CA ARG A 259 34.77 49.64 -145.66
C ARG A 259 35.74 48.95 -146.61
N ILE A 260 36.12 47.69 -146.34
CA ILE A 260 37.00 46.91 -147.22
C ILE A 260 36.31 46.61 -148.56
N ALA A 261 35.00 46.32 -148.55
CA ALA A 261 34.21 46.11 -149.77
C ALA A 261 34.16 47.37 -150.66
N PHE A 262 34.03 48.57 -150.07
CA PHE A 262 33.99 49.83 -150.82
C PHE A 262 35.35 50.20 -151.46
N GLU A 263 36.46 49.90 -150.80
CA GLU A 263 37.81 50.17 -151.32
C GLU A 263 38.16 49.24 -152.50
N THR A 264 37.68 48.00 -152.49
CA THR A 264 37.86 47.04 -153.59
C THR A 264 37.00 47.35 -154.82
N GLU A 265 35.83 47.99 -154.64
CA GLU A 265 34.99 48.50 -155.72
C GLU A 265 35.60 49.74 -156.41
N ARG A 266 36.34 50.58 -155.66
CA ARG A 266 37.01 51.75 -156.21
C ARG A 266 38.22 51.39 -157.09
N GLN A 267 39.00 50.38 -156.70
CA GLN A 267 40.18 49.91 -157.44
C GLN A 267 39.82 49.18 -158.77
N THR A 268 38.63 48.60 -158.86
CA THR A 268 38.15 47.91 -160.09
C THR A 268 37.54 48.85 -161.13
N SER A 269 37.20 50.10 -160.77
CA SER A 269 36.72 51.11 -161.71
C SER A 269 37.82 51.91 -162.42
N ALA A 270 39.04 51.95 -161.85
CA ALA A 270 40.19 52.68 -162.42
C ALA A 270 40.94 51.89 -163.51
N ALA A 271 40.79 50.56 -163.56
CA ALA A 271 41.45 49.68 -164.55
C ALA A 271 40.65 49.49 -165.86
N ARG A 272 39.44 50.07 -165.99
CA ARG A 272 38.55 49.91 -167.16
C ARG A 272 38.57 51.09 -168.15
N SER A 273 39.41 52.10 -167.96
CA SER A 273 39.51 53.29 -168.83
C SER A 273 40.78 53.37 -169.70
N GLU A 274 41.66 52.36 -169.67
CA GLU A 274 42.95 52.36 -170.41
C GLU A 274 42.97 51.36 -171.59
N GLU A 275 41.87 50.63 -171.84
CA GLU A 275 41.79 49.48 -172.76
C GLU A 275 41.16 49.80 -174.15
N VAL A 276 40.98 51.08 -174.53
CA VAL A 276 40.25 51.49 -175.76
C VAL A 276 41.08 52.25 -176.80
N SER A 277 42.39 52.48 -176.62
CA SER A 277 43.17 53.31 -177.58
C SER A 277 44.38 52.66 -178.29
N ILE A 278 44.61 51.34 -178.18
CA ILE A 278 45.75 50.67 -178.85
C ILE A 278 45.29 49.48 -179.74
N GLN A 279 44.07 49.57 -180.28
CA GLN A 279 43.55 48.67 -181.33
C GLN A 279 43.30 49.38 -182.68
N PHE A 280 44.06 50.43 -183.02
CA PHE A 280 43.84 51.17 -184.28
C PHE A 280 45.03 51.25 -185.25
N ASP A 281 46.26 50.90 -184.88
CA ASP A 281 47.41 51.04 -185.79
C ASP A 281 47.99 49.69 -186.29
N GLU A 282 47.35 49.13 -187.33
CA GLU A 282 48.07 48.46 -188.44
C GLU A 282 48.66 47.06 -188.18
N LEU A 283 48.17 45.91 -188.66
CA LEU A 283 47.40 45.54 -189.87
C LEU A 283 47.82 46.16 -191.21
N GLN A 284 49.03 46.71 -191.33
CA GLN A 284 49.62 47.15 -192.61
C GLN A 284 51.09 46.75 -192.81
N ARG A 285 51.50 45.55 -192.39
CA ARG A 285 52.67 44.93 -193.05
C ARG A 285 52.57 43.43 -193.20
N VAL A 286 51.41 43.00 -193.70
CA VAL A 286 51.31 41.78 -194.49
C VAL A 286 52.23 41.90 -195.70
N GLY A 287 53.02 40.86 -195.91
CA GLY A 287 53.39 40.45 -197.24
C GLY A 287 54.77 40.89 -197.67
N ARG A 288 55.52 39.85 -198.04
CA ARG A 288 56.16 39.73 -199.35
C ARG A 288 57.67 39.75 -199.39
N GLU A 289 58.37 39.29 -198.36
CA GLU A 289 59.72 38.78 -198.63
C GLU A 289 59.88 37.42 -197.92
N LEU A 290 59.38 36.35 -198.56
CA LEU A 290 60.16 35.47 -199.46
C LEU A 290 61.21 34.72 -198.64
N GLU A 291 61.05 33.42 -198.38
CA GLU A 291 61.15 32.37 -199.40
C GLU A 291 62.32 32.60 -200.36
N ALA A 292 63.49 32.78 -199.75
CA ALA A 292 64.80 32.40 -200.26
C ALA A 292 65.64 32.13 -199.01
N ALA A 293 66.22 30.97 -198.75
CA ALA A 293 66.30 29.69 -199.42
C ALA A 293 66.68 28.73 -198.27
N ARG A 294 66.11 27.52 -198.12
CA ARG A 294 66.45 26.35 -198.94
C ARG A 294 67.93 26.26 -199.27
N GLU A 295 68.73 25.94 -198.27
CA GLU A 295 69.81 24.93 -198.28
C GLU A 295 70.14 24.70 -196.81
N GLN A 296 70.42 23.53 -196.28
CA GLN A 296 70.40 22.15 -196.72
C GLN A 296 70.57 21.41 -195.37
N ILE A 297 69.81 20.35 -195.14
CA ILE A 297 70.32 18.98 -195.23
C ILE A 297 71.40 18.65 -194.19
N GLY A 298 71.21 17.49 -193.60
CA GLY A 298 72.25 16.78 -192.87
C GLY A 298 71.78 16.56 -191.45
N ALA A 299 70.69 15.84 -191.24
CA ALA A 299 70.80 14.39 -191.15
C ALA A 299 71.88 13.97 -190.15
N MET A 300 71.37 13.33 -189.10
CA MET A 300 71.97 12.16 -188.49
C MET A 300 73.21 12.36 -187.60
N THR A 301 72.98 11.89 -186.37
CA THR A 301 73.91 11.14 -185.53
C THR A 301 75.12 11.84 -184.93
N GLU A 302 75.12 11.64 -183.62
CA GLU A 302 76.24 11.58 -182.70
C GLU A 302 76.81 12.88 -182.15
N ALA A 303 76.94 12.77 -180.84
CA ALA A 303 78.02 13.31 -180.04
C ALA A 303 77.91 14.80 -179.67
N LYS A 304 77.60 14.92 -178.38
CA LYS A 304 78.58 15.36 -177.40
C LYS A 304 78.69 16.87 -177.22
N ALA A 305 78.15 17.22 -176.05
CA ALA A 305 78.77 18.07 -175.06
C ALA A 305 78.80 19.57 -175.31
N ALA A 306 79.07 20.18 -174.17
CA ALA A 306 79.69 21.46 -173.99
C ALA A 306 78.68 22.62 -174.04
N VAL A 307 78.28 23.13 -172.87
CA VAL A 307 79.09 24.11 -172.10
C VAL A 307 78.97 25.44 -172.83
N SER A 308 78.50 26.54 -172.28
CA SER A 308 78.27 26.97 -170.90
C SER A 308 78.14 28.49 -171.01
N ALA A 309 77.52 29.12 -170.01
CA ALA A 309 78.05 30.36 -169.41
C ALA A 309 78.06 31.61 -170.32
N GLU A 310 78.03 32.84 -169.85
CA GLU A 310 77.88 33.47 -168.55
C GLU A 310 77.85 34.97 -168.82
N LEU A 311 77.31 35.74 -167.89
CA LEU A 311 77.90 37.03 -167.50
C LEU A 311 77.32 37.41 -166.12
N ALA A 312 78.03 37.67 -165.02
CA ALA A 312 79.45 37.63 -164.62
C ALA A 312 79.51 37.98 -163.09
N ARG A 313 80.57 37.83 -162.27
CA ARG A 313 81.79 36.98 -162.18
C ARG A 313 82.68 37.50 -161.01
N VAL A 314 83.60 36.64 -160.52
CA VAL A 314 84.93 36.84 -159.84
C VAL A 314 84.98 36.40 -158.37
N SER A 315 85.99 35.72 -157.79
CA SER A 315 87.05 34.74 -158.19
C SER A 315 87.83 34.30 -156.90
N GLN A 316 88.32 33.04 -156.84
CA GLN A 316 89.59 32.56 -156.21
C GLN A 316 89.67 32.42 -154.64
N ASP A 317 90.26 31.42 -153.92
CA ASP A 317 91.19 30.27 -154.16
C ASP A 317 91.20 29.17 -153.02
N ALA A 318 91.53 27.90 -153.38
CA ALA A 318 92.30 26.78 -152.71
C ALA A 318 92.00 26.20 -151.26
N SER A 319 92.29 24.95 -150.80
CA SER A 319 92.55 23.55 -151.29
C SER A 319 92.93 22.57 -150.12
N VAL A 320 92.75 21.22 -150.28
CA VAL A 320 93.49 20.03 -149.70
C VAL A 320 92.91 19.09 -148.56
N ALA A 321 92.75 17.79 -148.94
CA ALA A 321 92.94 16.41 -148.35
C ALA A 321 92.99 16.03 -146.83
N ARG A 322 92.40 14.86 -146.43
CA ARG A 322 92.98 13.46 -146.30
C ARG A 322 92.17 12.49 -145.37
N GLU A 323 92.12 11.19 -145.72
CA GLU A 323 91.35 10.04 -145.13
C GLU A 323 91.82 9.48 -143.75
N ARG A 324 91.01 8.63 -143.03
CA ARG A 324 91.11 7.12 -142.89
C ARG A 324 90.64 6.46 -141.55
N ALA A 325 89.94 5.30 -141.71
CA ALA A 325 89.92 4.05 -140.88
C ALA A 325 89.19 4.03 -139.51
N GLU A 326 88.51 2.99 -138.99
CA GLU A 326 88.05 1.64 -139.40
C GLU A 326 87.15 1.08 -138.25
N ALA A 327 86.46 -0.04 -138.48
CA ALA A 327 85.47 -0.68 -137.60
C ALA A 327 86.05 -1.56 -136.46
N ALA A 328 85.47 -1.48 -135.24
CA ALA A 328 85.68 -2.46 -134.14
C ALA A 328 84.66 -2.45 -132.96
N GLU A 329 83.43 -1.91 -133.06
CA GLU A 329 82.50 -1.77 -131.89
C GLU A 329 81.14 -2.46 -132.07
N GLN A 330 81.05 -3.77 -131.84
CA GLN A 330 79.76 -4.51 -131.76
C GLN A 330 79.64 -5.52 -130.60
N HIS A 331 80.35 -5.37 -129.48
CA HIS A 331 80.17 -6.31 -128.33
C HIS A 331 79.94 -5.65 -126.94
N ALA A 332 79.80 -4.33 -126.85
CA ALA A 332 79.59 -3.62 -125.58
C ALA A 332 78.10 -3.36 -125.22
N THR A 333 77.21 -3.25 -126.21
CA THR A 333 75.83 -2.73 -126.00
C THR A 333 74.83 -3.76 -125.45
N THR A 334 75.17 -5.05 -125.40
CA THR A 334 74.24 -6.12 -124.96
C THR A 334 74.33 -6.42 -123.45
N LEU A 335 75.37 -5.96 -122.75
CA LEU A 335 75.50 -6.13 -121.30
C LEU A 335 74.85 -4.99 -120.49
N GLU A 336 74.72 -3.79 -121.06
CA GLU A 336 74.07 -2.65 -120.41
C GLU A 336 72.54 -2.82 -120.28
N GLN A 337 71.89 -3.54 -121.18
CA GLN A 337 70.44 -3.79 -121.11
C GLN A 337 70.01 -4.74 -119.97
N ARG A 338 70.90 -5.60 -119.44
CA ARG A 338 70.56 -6.53 -118.35
C ARG A 338 70.74 -5.96 -116.93
N LEU A 339 71.41 -4.83 -116.78
CA LEU A 339 71.59 -4.18 -115.46
C LEU A 339 70.38 -3.32 -115.07
N VAL A 340 69.70 -2.71 -116.05
CA VAL A 340 68.53 -1.85 -115.82
C VAL A 340 67.30 -2.65 -115.33
N GLU A 341 67.12 -3.89 -115.78
CA GLU A 341 66.00 -4.76 -115.34
C GLU A 341 66.17 -5.28 -113.89
N ILE A 342 67.41 -5.47 -113.42
CA ILE A 342 67.71 -5.92 -112.05
C ILE A 342 67.52 -4.78 -111.04
N GLU A 343 67.78 -3.54 -111.45
CA GLU A 343 67.64 -2.35 -110.60
C GLU A 343 66.16 -1.95 -110.41
N GLN A 344 65.32 -2.14 -111.44
CA GLN A 344 63.88 -1.97 -111.35
C GLN A 344 63.20 -3.03 -110.47
N ALA A 345 63.64 -4.30 -110.51
CA ALA A 345 63.11 -5.36 -109.65
C ALA A 345 63.40 -5.15 -108.14
N LYS A 346 64.56 -4.58 -107.80
CA LYS A 346 64.91 -4.25 -106.39
C LYS A 346 64.10 -3.08 -105.83
N SER A 347 63.77 -2.08 -106.66
CA SER A 347 62.94 -0.94 -106.24
C SER A 347 61.48 -1.35 -105.92
N ALA A 348 60.92 -2.29 -106.69
CA ALA A 348 59.57 -2.82 -106.46
C ALA A 348 59.45 -3.71 -105.21
N GLU A 349 60.51 -4.45 -104.85
CA GLU A 349 60.54 -5.22 -103.60
C GLU A 349 60.68 -4.31 -102.36
N ALA A 350 61.44 -3.22 -102.44
CA ALA A 350 61.55 -2.25 -101.36
C ALA A 350 60.22 -1.54 -101.04
N GLU A 351 59.42 -1.20 -102.07
CA GLU A 351 58.09 -0.61 -101.90
C GLU A 351 57.08 -1.58 -101.26
N ARG A 352 57.16 -2.88 -101.58
CA ARG A 352 56.31 -3.91 -100.95
C ARG A 352 56.60 -4.07 -99.46
N TRP A 353 57.88 -4.09 -99.07
CA TRP A 353 58.27 -4.17 -97.65
C TRP A 353 57.88 -2.90 -96.87
N ALA A 354 57.95 -1.73 -97.50
CA ALA A 354 57.48 -0.49 -96.89
C ALA A 354 55.94 -0.49 -96.66
N GLN A 355 55.18 -0.99 -97.64
CA GLN A 355 53.73 -1.13 -97.52
C GLN A 355 53.34 -2.18 -96.47
N GLU A 356 54.00 -3.33 -96.42
CA GLU A 356 53.76 -4.35 -95.40
C GLU A 356 54.13 -3.88 -93.98
N ALA A 357 55.22 -3.13 -93.82
CA ALA A 357 55.58 -2.51 -92.55
C ALA A 357 54.53 -1.48 -92.08
N SER A 358 54.00 -0.66 -93.00
CA SER A 358 52.94 0.32 -92.67
C SER A 358 51.59 -0.37 -92.33
N ALA A 359 51.26 -1.46 -93.01
CA ALA A 359 50.08 -2.28 -92.72
C ALA A 359 50.23 -3.05 -91.41
N ALA A 360 51.44 -3.47 -91.04
CA ALA A 360 51.72 -4.07 -89.73
C ALA A 360 51.62 -3.03 -88.60
N SER A 361 52.10 -1.80 -88.81
CA SER A 361 51.99 -0.70 -87.84
C SER A 361 50.53 -0.31 -87.59
N SER A 362 49.73 -0.13 -88.64
CA SER A 362 48.30 0.22 -88.50
C SER A 362 47.49 -0.88 -87.82
N ARG A 363 47.82 -2.17 -88.03
CA ARG A 363 47.20 -3.28 -87.29
C ARG A 363 47.62 -3.29 -85.82
N ALA A 364 48.87 -2.97 -85.51
CA ALA A 364 49.34 -2.87 -84.12
C ALA A 364 48.67 -1.71 -83.38
N GLU A 365 48.50 -0.55 -84.04
CA GLU A 365 47.78 0.61 -83.51
C GLU A 365 46.28 0.34 -83.31
N ALA A 366 45.64 -0.39 -84.24
CA ALA A 366 44.25 -0.82 -84.08
C ALA A 366 44.09 -1.80 -82.90
N ALA A 367 45.04 -2.72 -82.73
CA ALA A 367 45.03 -3.67 -81.61
C ALA A 367 45.25 -2.96 -80.26
N THR A 368 46.13 -1.95 -80.17
CA THR A 368 46.31 -1.19 -78.93
C THR A 368 45.10 -0.31 -78.62
N ALA A 369 44.45 0.28 -79.63
CA ALA A 369 43.19 1.00 -79.45
C ALA A 369 42.08 0.08 -78.91
N GLN A 370 41.96 -1.15 -79.45
CA GLN A 370 40.98 -2.13 -78.98
C GLN A 370 41.26 -2.60 -77.54
N VAL A 371 42.54 -2.76 -77.17
CA VAL A 371 42.92 -3.09 -75.79
C VAL A 371 42.56 -1.94 -74.83
N ASN A 372 42.86 -0.69 -75.20
CA ASN A 372 42.50 0.46 -74.39
C ASN A 372 40.98 0.62 -74.23
N GLU A 373 40.21 0.35 -75.27
CA GLU A 373 38.75 0.34 -75.20
C GLU A 373 38.25 -0.78 -74.28
N SER A 374 38.82 -1.99 -74.36
CA SER A 374 38.47 -3.10 -73.48
C SER A 374 38.78 -2.80 -72.02
N LEU A 375 39.89 -2.10 -71.74
CA LEU A 375 40.32 -1.71 -70.41
C LEU A 375 39.41 -0.61 -69.84
N ALA A 376 38.95 0.33 -70.68
CA ALA A 376 37.95 1.32 -70.30
C ALA A 376 36.58 0.68 -69.98
N ARG A 377 36.16 -0.34 -70.72
CA ARG A 377 34.93 -1.10 -70.43
C ARG A 377 35.02 -1.87 -69.12
N VAL A 378 36.18 -2.47 -68.81
CA VAL A 378 36.40 -3.15 -67.52
C VAL A 378 36.36 -2.13 -66.37
N ALA A 379 37.01 -0.97 -66.52
CA ALA A 379 36.96 0.08 -65.50
C ALA A 379 35.54 0.63 -65.27
N ALA A 380 34.71 0.73 -66.32
CA ALA A 380 33.30 1.12 -66.19
C ALA A 380 32.47 0.06 -65.46
N LEU A 381 32.67 -1.23 -65.77
CA LEU A 381 32.00 -2.33 -65.07
C LEU A 381 32.42 -2.43 -63.60
N ASP A 382 33.69 -2.20 -63.28
CA ASP A 382 34.17 -2.17 -61.90
C ASP A 382 33.53 -1.00 -61.11
N ALA A 383 33.36 0.16 -61.74
CA ALA A 383 32.68 1.30 -61.13
C ALA A 383 31.17 1.01 -60.87
N GLU A 384 30.46 0.41 -61.83
CA GLU A 384 29.06 -0.03 -61.64
C GLU A 384 28.94 -1.09 -60.54
N LEU A 385 29.94 -1.97 -60.42
CA LEU A 385 29.96 -3.02 -59.40
C LEU A 385 30.19 -2.42 -58.00
N ASP A 386 31.04 -1.41 -57.87
CA ASP A 386 31.22 -0.70 -56.61
C ASP A 386 30.02 0.20 -56.26
N GLU A 387 29.36 0.81 -57.25
CA GLU A 387 28.11 1.55 -57.05
C GLU A 387 26.98 0.63 -56.57
N SER A 388 26.82 -0.55 -57.18
CA SER A 388 25.83 -1.53 -56.71
C SER A 388 26.14 -2.09 -55.32
N ARG A 389 27.42 -2.29 -54.98
CA ARG A 389 27.83 -2.68 -53.61
C ARG A 389 27.51 -1.60 -52.58
N THR A 390 27.77 -0.34 -52.89
CA THR A 390 27.48 0.78 -51.99
C THR A 390 25.97 0.97 -51.83
N ALA A 391 25.19 0.86 -52.90
CA ALA A 391 23.73 0.87 -52.84
C ALA A 391 23.17 -0.27 -51.97
N LEU A 392 23.69 -1.50 -52.13
CA LEU A 392 23.28 -2.65 -51.30
C LEU A 392 23.67 -2.48 -49.82
N ALA A 393 24.83 -1.88 -49.54
CA ALA A 393 25.24 -1.59 -48.18
C ALA A 393 24.33 -0.53 -47.53
N ALA A 394 23.97 0.52 -48.27
CA ALA A 394 23.01 1.52 -47.81
C ALA A 394 21.62 0.91 -47.58
N GLU A 395 21.14 0.06 -48.49
CA GLU A 395 19.86 -0.64 -48.33
C GLU A 395 19.84 -1.50 -47.06
N ARG A 396 20.93 -2.27 -46.80
CA ARG A 396 21.08 -3.05 -45.57
C ARG A 396 21.09 -2.18 -44.32
N GLN A 397 21.72 -1.00 -44.34
CA GLN A 397 21.66 -0.08 -43.21
C GLN A 397 20.25 0.46 -42.98
N THR A 398 19.52 0.81 -44.05
CA THR A 398 18.13 1.26 -43.92
C THR A 398 17.20 0.15 -43.44
N SER A 399 17.43 -1.11 -43.82
CA SER A 399 16.62 -2.23 -43.35
C SER A 399 16.90 -2.57 -41.89
N VAL A 400 18.16 -2.47 -41.44
CA VAL A 400 18.53 -2.58 -40.02
C VAL A 400 17.86 -1.46 -39.22
N ALA A 401 17.97 -0.20 -39.65
CA ALA A 401 17.32 0.93 -38.99
C ALA A 401 15.79 0.76 -38.90
N ARG A 402 15.15 0.32 -40.00
CA ARG A 402 13.70 0.00 -40.00
C ARG A 402 13.35 -1.15 -39.05
N SER A 403 14.22 -2.16 -38.94
CA SER A 403 13.99 -3.28 -38.02
C SER A 403 14.15 -2.89 -36.56
N GLU A 404 15.10 -2.00 -36.25
CA GLU A 404 15.28 -1.41 -34.92
C GLU A 404 14.09 -0.54 -34.56
N GLU A 405 13.64 0.32 -35.47
CA GLU A 405 12.46 1.18 -35.29
C GLU A 405 11.18 0.34 -35.09
N ALA A 406 11.00 -0.73 -35.86
CA ALA A 406 9.90 -1.68 -35.66
C ALA A 406 9.99 -2.41 -34.30
N SER A 407 11.20 -2.68 -33.80
CA SER A 407 11.39 -3.28 -32.48
C SER A 407 11.06 -2.30 -31.34
N ILE A 408 11.43 -1.02 -31.51
CA ILE A 408 11.09 0.06 -30.57
C ILE A 408 9.58 0.22 -30.52
N GLN A 409 8.91 0.35 -31.66
CA GLN A 409 7.44 0.43 -31.73
C GLN A 409 6.75 -0.78 -31.10
N ARG A 410 7.31 -2.00 -31.27
CA ARG A 410 6.76 -3.21 -30.66
C ARG A 410 6.90 -3.18 -29.13
N ASN A 411 8.03 -2.70 -28.62
CA ASN A 411 8.28 -2.55 -27.18
C ASN A 411 7.36 -1.47 -26.57
N GLU A 412 7.16 -0.35 -27.28
CA GLU A 412 6.21 0.70 -26.88
C GLU A 412 4.77 0.15 -26.83
N LEU A 413 4.33 -0.59 -27.85
CA LEU A 413 3.02 -1.23 -27.85
C LEU A 413 2.86 -2.26 -26.72
N GLN A 414 3.92 -2.99 -26.36
CA GLN A 414 3.93 -3.87 -25.20
C GLN A 414 3.84 -3.08 -23.89
N GLY A 415 4.53 -1.94 -23.79
CA GLY A 415 4.44 -1.01 -22.66
C GLY A 415 3.01 -0.50 -22.48
N VAL A 416 2.41 0.04 -23.54
CA VAL A 416 1.02 0.53 -23.54
C VAL A 416 0.02 -0.59 -23.22
N ALA A 417 0.24 -1.81 -23.74
CA ALA A 417 -0.62 -2.94 -23.40
C ALA A 417 -0.54 -3.31 -21.90
N ARG A 418 0.65 -3.23 -21.30
CA ARG A 418 0.85 -3.47 -19.87
C ARG A 418 0.21 -2.37 -19.02
N GLU A 419 0.41 -1.09 -19.38
CA GLU A 419 -0.22 0.05 -18.70
C GLU A 419 -1.75 -0.03 -18.76
N LEU A 420 -2.30 -0.48 -19.89
CA LEU A 420 -3.75 -0.64 -20.05
C LEU A 420 -4.29 -1.78 -19.19
N GLU A 421 -3.53 -2.86 -19.01
CA GLU A 421 -3.91 -3.95 -18.10
C GLU A 421 -3.81 -3.53 -16.63
N GLU A 422 -2.74 -2.81 -16.25
CA GLU A 422 -2.60 -2.22 -14.91
C GLU A 422 -3.74 -1.23 -14.61
N ALA A 423 -4.14 -0.39 -15.59
CA ALA A 423 -5.29 0.50 -15.46
C ALA A 423 -6.61 -0.26 -15.31
N ARG A 424 -6.79 -1.39 -16.02
CA ARG A 424 -7.97 -2.26 -15.87
C ARG A 424 -8.02 -2.90 -14.49
N GLU A 425 -6.89 -3.37 -13.98
CA GLU A 425 -6.79 -3.91 -12.62
C GLU A 425 -7.15 -2.84 -11.59
N GLN A 426 -6.63 -1.61 -11.72
CA GLN A 426 -6.98 -0.49 -10.85
C GLN A 426 -8.48 -0.17 -10.89
N VAL A 427 -9.09 -0.12 -12.08
CA VAL A 427 -10.54 0.09 -12.22
C VAL A 427 -11.30 -1.07 -11.55
N SER A 428 -10.86 -2.31 -11.72
CA SER A 428 -11.50 -3.47 -11.07
C SER A 428 -11.42 -3.39 -9.54
N ALA A 429 -10.28 -2.97 -8.99
CA ALA A 429 -10.08 -2.78 -7.57
C ALA A 429 -10.98 -1.65 -7.03
N VAL A 430 -11.02 -0.50 -7.70
CA VAL A 430 -11.90 0.62 -7.33
C VAL A 430 -13.37 0.22 -7.40
N THR A 431 -13.77 -0.59 -8.40
CA THR A 431 -15.16 -1.09 -8.46
C THR A 431 -15.49 -2.07 -7.33
N ALA A 432 -14.53 -2.92 -6.92
CA ALA A 432 -14.69 -3.82 -5.80
C ALA A 432 -14.80 -3.04 -4.47
N GLU A 433 -13.93 -2.06 -4.25
CA GLU A 433 -13.98 -1.16 -3.09
C GLU A 433 -15.28 -0.36 -3.04
N LYS A 434 -15.74 0.18 -4.19
CA LYS A 434 -17.04 0.86 -4.26
C LYS A 434 -18.20 -0.07 -3.91
N THR A 435 -18.15 -1.33 -4.35
CA THR A 435 -19.18 -2.32 -4.02
C THR A 435 -19.16 -2.67 -2.53
N ALA A 436 -17.97 -2.80 -1.93
CA ALA A 436 -17.80 -2.99 -0.49
C ALA A 436 -18.31 -1.79 0.31
N ALA A 437 -17.99 -0.56 -0.10
CA ALA A 437 -18.47 0.67 0.54
C ALA A 437 -20.00 0.81 0.46
N ILE A 438 -20.62 0.41 -0.66
CA ILE A 438 -22.09 0.37 -0.79
C ILE A 438 -22.69 -0.67 0.16
N ALA A 439 -22.06 -1.83 0.32
CA ALA A 439 -22.50 -2.86 1.26
C ALA A 439 -22.37 -2.40 2.72
N GLU A 440 -21.27 -1.75 3.09
CA GLU A 440 -21.08 -1.16 4.42
C GLU A 440 -22.11 -0.05 4.68
N LEU A 441 -22.40 0.81 3.71
CA LEU A 441 -23.43 1.85 3.84
C LEU A 441 -24.82 1.23 4.06
N ALA A 442 -25.14 0.14 3.35
CA ALA A 442 -26.38 -0.60 3.56
C ALA A 442 -26.45 -1.22 4.96
N GLN A 443 -25.34 -1.78 5.45
CA GLN A 443 -25.25 -2.33 6.80
C GLN A 443 -25.38 -1.26 7.88
N VAL A 444 -24.72 -0.11 7.73
CA VAL A 444 -24.85 1.04 8.65
C VAL A 444 -26.28 1.58 8.65
N SER A 445 -26.93 1.65 7.49
CA SER A 445 -28.35 2.03 7.40
C SER A 445 -29.25 1.04 8.14
N GLN A 446 -28.96 -0.26 8.03
CA GLN A 446 -29.70 -1.31 8.73
C GLN A 446 -29.48 -1.24 10.24
N ASP A 447 -28.24 -1.06 10.69
CA ASP A 447 -27.89 -0.93 12.10
C ASP A 447 -28.48 0.34 12.71
N ALA A 448 -28.53 1.45 11.96
CA ALA A 448 -29.20 2.67 12.37
C ALA A 448 -30.72 2.47 12.53
N SER A 449 -31.36 1.71 11.62
CA SER A 449 -32.78 1.37 11.74
C SER A 449 -33.05 0.47 12.95
N ALA A 450 -32.21 -0.53 13.19
CA ALA A 450 -32.31 -1.41 14.35
C ALA A 450 -32.03 -0.67 15.68
N ALA A 451 -31.08 0.27 15.68
CA ALA A 451 -30.81 1.12 16.83
C ALA A 451 -31.99 2.05 17.14
N LYS A 452 -32.65 2.60 16.10
CA LYS A 452 -33.87 3.39 16.26
C LYS A 452 -35.01 2.55 16.84
N GLU A 453 -35.24 1.35 16.32
CA GLU A 453 -36.26 0.44 16.89
C GLU A 453 -35.97 0.08 18.36
N ARG A 454 -34.71 -0.13 18.72
CA ARG A 454 -34.31 -0.36 20.12
C ARG A 454 -34.52 0.88 20.99
N ALA A 455 -34.26 2.07 20.46
CA ALA A 455 -34.51 3.33 21.15
C ALA A 455 -36.02 3.56 21.36
N ASP A 456 -36.84 3.36 20.33
CA ASP A 456 -38.30 3.47 20.41
C ASP A 456 -38.87 2.44 21.40
N ALA A 457 -38.35 1.21 21.41
CA ALA A 457 -38.72 0.18 22.38
C ALA A 457 -38.27 0.53 23.81
N ALA A 458 -37.10 1.14 23.98
CA ALA A 458 -36.62 1.64 25.27
C ALA A 458 -37.48 2.80 25.76
N GLU A 459 -37.90 3.71 24.87
CA GLU A 459 -38.80 4.81 25.17
C GLU A 459 -40.19 4.29 25.56
N GLN A 460 -40.74 3.31 24.84
CA GLN A 460 -42.00 2.65 25.24
C GLN A 460 -41.89 1.95 26.60
N ARG A 461 -40.75 1.30 26.89
CA ARG A 461 -40.48 0.70 28.21
C ARG A 461 -40.34 1.77 29.28
N ALA A 462 -39.68 2.90 28.99
CA ALA A 462 -39.56 4.02 29.90
C ALA A 462 -40.91 4.69 30.17
N ALA A 463 -41.76 4.84 29.16
CA ALA A 463 -43.13 5.32 29.31
C ALA A 463 -43.99 4.34 30.12
N THR A 464 -43.82 3.04 29.91
CA THR A 464 -44.50 2.00 30.70
C THR A 464 -44.01 2.00 32.15
N LEU A 465 -42.71 2.17 32.37
CA LEU A 465 -42.14 2.32 33.71
C LEU A 465 -42.57 3.63 34.36
N ALA A 466 -42.70 4.72 33.62
CA ALA A 466 -43.22 5.99 34.11
C ALA A 466 -44.70 5.87 34.49
N LEU A 467 -45.51 5.14 33.73
CA LEU A 467 -46.89 4.79 34.10
C LEU A 467 -46.94 3.92 35.35
N ARG A 468 -46.10 2.88 35.44
CA ARG A 468 -45.99 2.04 36.64
C ARG A 468 -45.46 2.81 37.83
N LEU A 469 -44.54 3.75 37.63
CA LEU A 469 -44.05 4.65 38.66
C LEU A 469 -45.13 5.64 39.06
N ALA A 470 -45.95 6.16 38.15
CA ALA A 470 -47.10 6.99 38.50
C ALA A 470 -48.17 6.18 39.26
N GLU A 471 -48.37 4.91 38.93
CA GLU A 471 -49.23 3.99 39.68
C GLU A 471 -48.64 3.67 41.06
N VAL A 472 -47.34 3.41 41.15
CA VAL A 472 -46.60 3.21 42.40
C VAL A 472 -46.51 4.49 43.21
N GLU A 473 -46.48 5.68 42.59
CA GLU A 473 -46.50 6.99 43.22
C GLU A 473 -47.91 7.33 43.69
N LYS A 474 -48.95 6.89 42.98
CA LYS A 474 -50.33 6.99 43.44
C LYS A 474 -50.57 6.03 44.61
N ALA A 475 -50.06 4.80 44.52
CA ALA A 475 -50.05 3.84 45.63
C ALA A 475 -49.20 4.35 46.80
N ARG A 476 -48.04 4.97 46.53
CA ARG A 476 -47.20 5.66 47.51
C ARG A 476 -47.80 6.97 47.98
N ALA A 477 -48.71 7.63 47.27
CA ALA A 477 -49.40 8.82 47.74
C ALA A 477 -50.57 8.41 48.66
N GLU A 478 -51.19 7.26 48.39
CA GLU A 478 -52.14 6.61 49.29
C GLU A 478 -51.44 6.03 50.52
N GLU A 479 -50.28 5.40 50.34
CA GLU A 479 -49.40 4.92 51.40
C GLU A 479 -48.68 6.08 52.10
N ALA A 480 -48.40 7.20 51.44
CA ALA A 480 -47.92 8.47 52.03
C ALA A 480 -49.03 9.22 52.71
N ARG A 481 -50.31 9.01 52.40
CA ARG A 481 -51.40 9.47 53.27
C ARG A 481 -51.47 8.62 54.53
N ARG A 482 -51.30 7.30 54.42
CA ARG A 482 -51.19 6.36 55.57
C ARG A 482 -49.91 6.55 56.38
N SER A 483 -48.81 6.89 55.72
CA SER A 483 -47.52 7.11 56.34
C SER A 483 -47.24 8.57 56.66
N HIS A 484 -47.95 9.57 56.14
CA HIS A 484 -47.99 10.93 56.71
C HIS A 484 -48.81 10.94 58.01
N GLN A 485 -49.76 10.00 58.17
CA GLN A 485 -50.30 9.67 59.48
C GLN A 485 -49.27 8.99 60.41
N LEU A 486 -48.36 8.15 59.90
CA LEU A 486 -47.30 7.49 60.70
C LEU A 486 -45.99 8.28 60.80
N ALA A 487 -45.75 9.28 59.96
CA ALA A 487 -44.50 10.04 59.80
C ALA A 487 -44.67 11.53 60.13
N ILE A 488 -45.73 11.85 60.87
CA ILE A 488 -45.63 12.83 61.96
C ILE A 488 -44.73 12.27 63.09
N GLN A 489 -44.44 10.95 63.12
CA GLN A 489 -43.59 10.33 64.15
C GLN A 489 -42.12 10.09 63.77
N ALA A 490 -41.68 10.18 62.52
CA ALA A 490 -40.25 10.06 62.21
C ALA A 490 -39.91 10.48 60.77
N GLY A 491 -38.99 11.44 60.60
CA GLY A 491 -38.33 11.74 59.33
C GLY A 491 -36.90 12.22 59.59
N LYS A 492 -35.96 12.31 58.64
CA LYS A 492 -35.77 11.94 57.22
C LYS A 492 -34.37 12.52 56.83
N SER A 493 -33.56 11.87 55.98
CA SER A 493 -32.58 12.48 55.00
C SER A 493 -31.63 11.41 54.39
N ALA A 494 -30.95 11.51 53.22
CA ALA A 494 -31.01 12.24 51.94
C ALA A 494 -29.73 11.93 51.08
N THR A 495 -29.87 11.83 49.75
CA THR A 495 -29.22 10.85 48.83
C THR A 495 -27.85 11.14 48.16
N ALA A 496 -26.95 11.95 48.72
CA ALA A 496 -25.57 12.09 48.18
C ALA A 496 -24.50 12.32 49.24
N ASP A 497 -24.87 12.99 50.34
CA ASP A 497 -24.30 12.65 51.64
C ASP A 497 -24.49 11.15 51.87
N GLU A 498 -25.62 10.55 51.50
CA GLU A 498 -25.83 9.10 51.60
C GLU A 498 -24.71 8.21 51.09
N VAL A 499 -23.86 8.51 50.09
CA VAL A 499 -22.78 7.57 49.72
C VAL A 499 -21.54 7.74 50.61
N ALA A 500 -21.16 8.97 50.95
CA ALA A 500 -20.07 9.24 51.89
C ALA A 500 -20.50 8.93 53.33
N GLU A 501 -21.75 9.21 53.67
CA GLU A 501 -22.50 8.81 54.85
C GLU A 501 -22.69 7.29 54.85
N LEU A 502 -22.95 6.60 53.73
CA LEU A 502 -22.99 5.13 53.68
C LEU A 502 -21.60 4.57 53.91
N GLN A 503 -20.52 5.18 53.38
CA GLN A 503 -19.17 4.69 53.66
C GLN A 503 -18.72 5.00 55.09
N ARG A 504 -19.13 6.14 55.64
CA ARG A 504 -18.91 6.52 57.04
C ARG A 504 -19.83 5.74 57.99
N GLN A 505 -21.03 5.38 57.56
CA GLN A 505 -22.00 4.51 58.25
C GLN A 505 -21.55 3.07 58.19
N ILE A 506 -21.01 2.56 57.08
CA ILE A 506 -20.44 1.21 56.99
C ILE A 506 -19.22 1.12 57.90
N SER A 507 -18.37 2.15 57.92
CA SER A 507 -17.20 2.19 58.82
C SER A 507 -17.61 2.37 60.29
N ALA A 508 -18.62 3.19 60.57
CA ALA A 508 -19.16 3.39 61.91
C ALA A 508 -19.97 2.18 62.39
N GLN A 509 -20.71 1.52 61.51
CA GLN A 509 -21.42 0.27 61.75
C GLN A 509 -20.42 -0.86 61.96
N ALA A 510 -19.36 -0.98 61.16
CA ALA A 510 -18.32 -1.97 61.41
C ALA A 510 -17.69 -1.80 62.80
N LYS A 511 -17.36 -0.56 63.20
CA LYS A 511 -16.85 -0.26 64.54
C LYS A 511 -17.91 -0.45 65.63
N ALA A 512 -19.18 -0.13 65.36
CA ALA A 512 -20.28 -0.34 66.29
C ALA A 512 -20.62 -1.83 66.46
N HIS A 513 -20.53 -2.63 65.39
CA HIS A 513 -20.68 -4.08 65.41
C HIS A 513 -19.49 -4.71 66.13
N GLU A 514 -18.26 -4.27 65.91
CA GLU A 514 -17.10 -4.74 66.66
C GLU A 514 -17.21 -4.41 68.16
N LYS A 515 -17.68 -3.20 68.49
CA LYS A 515 -17.93 -2.79 69.88
C LYS A 515 -19.08 -3.57 70.50
N ALA A 516 -20.21 -3.73 69.81
CA ALA A 516 -21.36 -4.51 70.26
C ALA A 516 -21.02 -5.99 70.39
N PHE A 517 -20.20 -6.55 69.51
CA PHE A 517 -19.74 -7.94 69.59
C PHE A 517 -18.81 -8.14 70.78
N ASN A 518 -17.94 -7.17 71.08
CA ASN A 518 -17.11 -7.19 72.28
C ASN A 518 -17.93 -6.99 73.56
N GLU A 519 -18.93 -6.11 73.56
CA GLU A 519 -19.86 -5.92 74.67
C GLU A 519 -20.71 -7.17 74.91
N LEU A 520 -21.26 -7.79 73.85
CA LEU A 520 -21.97 -9.08 73.92
C LEU A 520 -21.06 -10.19 74.42
N ARG A 521 -19.79 -10.22 74.01
CA ARG A 521 -18.81 -11.17 74.52
C ARG A 521 -18.53 -10.96 76.01
N THR A 522 -18.34 -9.72 76.44
CA THR A 522 -18.15 -9.40 77.87
C THR A 522 -19.39 -9.71 78.70
N ILE A 523 -20.60 -9.42 78.19
CA ILE A 523 -21.88 -9.77 78.83
C ILE A 523 -22.02 -11.30 78.91
N ALA A 524 -21.70 -12.04 77.85
CA ALA A 524 -21.71 -13.50 77.86
C ALA A 524 -20.71 -14.07 78.87
N GLU A 525 -19.49 -13.53 78.94
CA GLU A 525 -18.48 -13.90 79.96
C GLU A 525 -18.99 -13.61 81.39
N GLN A 526 -19.66 -12.46 81.60
CA GLN A 526 -20.29 -12.11 82.88
C GLN A 526 -21.45 -13.04 83.24
N TRP A 527 -22.29 -13.43 82.28
CA TRP A 527 -23.38 -14.38 82.49
C TRP A 527 -22.87 -15.79 82.80
N VAL A 528 -21.80 -16.25 82.14
CA VAL A 528 -21.17 -17.54 82.47
C VAL A 528 -20.60 -17.51 83.89
N ALA A 529 -19.94 -16.41 84.28
CA ALA A 529 -19.45 -16.23 85.64
C ALA A 529 -20.58 -16.17 86.68
N HIS A 530 -21.64 -15.42 86.39
CA HIS A 530 -22.83 -15.32 87.23
C HIS A 530 -23.56 -16.66 87.35
N ALA A 531 -23.73 -17.40 86.25
CA ALA A 531 -24.33 -18.73 86.27
C ALA A 531 -23.49 -19.73 87.09
N LYS A 532 -22.16 -19.61 87.05
CA LYS A 532 -21.25 -20.44 87.86
C LYS A 532 -21.35 -20.08 89.35
N ASP A 533 -21.32 -18.80 89.70
CA ASP A 533 -21.52 -18.31 91.08
C ASP A 533 -22.91 -18.69 91.61
N LEU A 534 -23.95 -18.51 90.80
CA LEU A 534 -25.33 -18.85 91.15
C LEU A 534 -25.48 -20.36 91.35
N LYS A 535 -24.81 -21.19 90.53
CA LYS A 535 -24.77 -22.65 90.70
C LYS A 535 -24.04 -23.07 91.99
N GLU A 536 -22.91 -22.45 92.31
CA GLU A 536 -22.17 -22.71 93.56
C GLU A 536 -22.97 -22.24 94.79
N ARG A 537 -23.61 -21.07 94.70
CA ARG A 537 -24.47 -20.51 95.76
C ARG A 537 -25.74 -21.33 95.94
N LEU A 538 -26.39 -21.79 94.88
CA LEU A 538 -27.51 -22.73 94.98
C LEU A 538 -27.07 -24.06 95.58
N GLY A 539 -25.93 -24.62 95.16
CA GLY A 539 -25.38 -25.84 95.77
C GLY A 539 -25.16 -25.68 97.27
N SER A 540 -24.44 -24.63 97.68
CA SER A 540 -24.12 -24.40 99.09
C SER A 540 -25.34 -23.97 99.93
N ALA A 541 -26.23 -23.16 99.37
CA ALA A 541 -27.45 -22.72 100.06
C ALA A 541 -28.43 -23.88 100.20
N ASN A 542 -28.61 -24.73 99.18
CA ASN A 542 -29.52 -25.87 99.24
C ASN A 542 -29.03 -26.91 100.26
N GLU A 543 -27.72 -27.21 100.32
CA GLU A 543 -27.16 -28.08 101.36
C GLU A 543 -27.31 -27.50 102.77
N LYS A 544 -27.01 -26.20 102.96
CA LYS A 544 -27.11 -25.55 104.27
C LYS A 544 -28.56 -25.35 104.74
N LEU A 545 -29.48 -24.99 103.84
CA LEU A 545 -30.90 -24.88 104.16
C LEU A 545 -31.50 -26.25 104.47
N LEU A 546 -31.26 -27.28 103.65
CA LEU A 546 -31.75 -28.63 103.94
C LEU A 546 -31.25 -29.14 105.29
N PHE A 547 -29.99 -28.87 105.66
CA PHE A 547 -29.45 -29.26 106.95
C PHE A 547 -29.99 -28.44 108.14
N ILE A 548 -30.09 -27.12 108.00
CA ILE A 548 -30.58 -26.25 109.09
C ILE A 548 -32.08 -26.41 109.28
N ASP A 549 -32.85 -26.52 108.19
CA ASP A 549 -34.30 -26.64 108.24
C ASP A 549 -34.73 -28.00 108.78
N SER A 550 -34.18 -29.11 108.26
CA SER A 550 -34.45 -30.45 108.81
C SER A 550 -34.06 -30.58 110.29
N ARG A 551 -32.96 -29.96 110.70
CA ARG A 551 -32.51 -29.95 112.08
C ARG A 551 -33.39 -29.07 112.97
N SER A 552 -33.74 -27.86 112.52
CA SER A 552 -34.56 -26.94 113.31
C SER A 552 -36.01 -27.41 113.44
N THR A 553 -36.58 -27.97 112.37
CA THR A 553 -37.90 -28.60 112.35
C THR A 553 -37.91 -29.87 113.20
N GLY A 554 -36.86 -30.70 113.15
CA GLY A 554 -36.66 -31.83 114.05
C GLY A 554 -36.55 -31.41 115.53
N GLU A 555 -35.74 -30.40 115.84
CA GLU A 555 -35.59 -29.85 117.20
C GLU A 555 -36.94 -29.30 117.73
N VAL A 556 -37.68 -28.51 116.96
CA VAL A 556 -38.96 -27.92 117.36
C VAL A 556 -40.06 -28.98 117.51
N ALA A 557 -40.13 -29.95 116.60
CA ALA A 557 -41.09 -31.07 116.69
C ALA A 557 -40.82 -31.93 117.93
N LEU A 558 -39.55 -32.25 118.21
CA LEU A 558 -39.15 -33.00 119.39
C LEU A 558 -39.50 -32.25 120.68
N ILE A 559 -39.24 -30.94 120.74
CA ILE A 559 -39.55 -30.10 121.91
C ILE A 559 -41.06 -30.01 122.16
N ARG A 560 -41.89 -29.77 121.12
CA ARG A 560 -43.36 -29.70 121.27
C ARG A 560 -43.94 -31.01 121.76
N LYS A 561 -43.44 -32.14 121.27
CA LYS A 561 -43.94 -33.46 121.66
C LYS A 561 -43.41 -33.95 123.00
N LEU A 562 -42.14 -33.72 123.33
CA LEU A 562 -41.61 -33.96 124.68
C LEU A 562 -42.40 -33.16 125.72
N SER A 563 -42.79 -31.93 125.39
CA SER A 563 -43.68 -31.13 126.24
C SER A 563 -45.05 -31.78 126.41
N SER A 564 -45.67 -32.27 125.32
CA SER A 564 -46.98 -32.96 125.40
C SER A 564 -46.94 -34.33 126.12
N GLU A 565 -45.85 -35.07 126.02
CA GLU A 565 -45.69 -36.36 126.73
C GLU A 565 -45.32 -36.15 128.21
N LEU A 566 -44.54 -35.10 128.54
CA LEU A 566 -44.36 -34.64 129.92
C LEU A 566 -45.70 -34.23 130.54
N GLU A 567 -46.54 -33.51 129.79
CA GLU A 567 -47.89 -33.14 130.19
C GLU A 567 -48.79 -34.35 130.46
N ARG A 568 -48.67 -35.42 129.67
CA ARG A 568 -49.42 -36.67 129.88
C ARG A 568 -48.92 -37.50 131.06
N LEU A 569 -47.61 -37.56 131.30
CA LEU A 569 -47.00 -38.41 132.34
C LEU A 569 -46.94 -37.73 133.72
N LYS A 570 -46.78 -36.40 133.78
CA LYS A 570 -46.69 -35.64 135.03
C LYS A 570 -47.21 -34.20 134.84
N PRO A 571 -48.53 -33.98 134.89
CA PRO A 571 -49.14 -32.68 134.60
C PRO A 571 -48.72 -31.56 135.56
N ASP A 572 -48.33 -31.87 136.80
CA ASP A 572 -47.89 -30.89 137.81
C ASP A 572 -46.38 -30.52 137.71
N SER A 573 -45.72 -30.84 136.60
CA SER A 573 -44.30 -30.55 136.42
C SER A 573 -44.06 -29.06 136.13
N GLU A 574 -43.20 -28.41 136.93
CA GLU A 574 -42.78 -27.01 136.72
C GLU A 574 -42.17 -26.75 135.33
N LEU A 575 -41.72 -27.80 134.63
CA LEU A 575 -41.17 -27.73 133.27
C LEU A 575 -42.24 -27.55 132.17
N ILE A 576 -43.52 -27.74 132.50
CA ILE A 576 -44.66 -27.52 131.59
C ILE A 576 -45.19 -26.10 131.71
N SER A 577 -44.94 -25.42 132.84
CA SER A 577 -45.43 -24.06 133.06
C SER A 577 -44.90 -23.12 131.97
N ARG A 578 -45.83 -22.37 131.35
CA ARG A 578 -45.51 -21.49 130.22
C ARG A 578 -44.48 -20.42 130.60
N ASP A 579 -44.45 -20.00 131.86
CA ASP A 579 -43.55 -18.95 132.36
C ASP A 579 -42.10 -19.47 132.51
N THR A 580 -41.92 -20.70 132.99
CA THR A 580 -40.60 -21.37 133.04
C THR A 580 -40.10 -21.77 131.66
N GLN A 581 -40.97 -22.22 130.75
CA GLN A 581 -40.59 -22.49 129.36
C GLN A 581 -40.19 -21.21 128.62
N GLN A 582 -40.93 -20.11 128.77
CA GLN A 582 -40.56 -18.82 128.15
C GLN A 582 -39.25 -18.28 128.71
N LYS A 583 -38.98 -18.41 130.02
CA LYS A 583 -37.69 -18.04 130.62
C LYS A 583 -36.54 -18.90 130.09
N LEU A 584 -36.73 -20.21 129.98
CA LEU A 584 -35.71 -21.13 129.47
C LEU A 584 -35.43 -20.86 127.99
N ILE A 585 -36.47 -20.71 127.16
CA ILE A 585 -36.34 -20.37 125.73
C ILE A 585 -35.67 -19.01 125.57
N GLY A 586 -36.09 -17.99 126.32
CA GLY A 586 -35.48 -16.65 126.30
C GLY A 586 -34.00 -16.67 126.68
N ALA A 587 -33.62 -17.43 127.71
CA ALA A 587 -32.24 -17.60 128.14
C ALA A 587 -31.39 -18.34 127.09
N THR A 588 -31.93 -19.42 126.51
CA THR A 588 -31.22 -20.23 125.51
C THR A 588 -31.06 -19.47 124.18
N MET A 589 -32.07 -18.66 123.83
CA MET A 589 -32.04 -17.78 122.66
C MET A 589 -31.06 -16.62 122.88
N ALA A 590 -31.00 -16.04 124.08
CA ALA A 590 -29.99 -15.05 124.44
C ALA A 590 -28.57 -15.60 124.34
N GLU A 591 -28.35 -16.84 124.76
CA GLU A 591 -27.05 -17.50 124.69
C GLU A 591 -26.64 -17.81 123.24
N ARG A 592 -27.54 -18.41 122.43
CA ARG A 592 -27.26 -18.70 121.01
C ARG A 592 -27.05 -17.44 120.18
N LEU A 593 -27.76 -16.35 120.47
CA LEU A 593 -27.60 -15.07 119.78
C LEU A 593 -26.31 -14.36 120.21
N SER A 594 -25.95 -14.44 121.50
CA SER A 594 -24.66 -13.96 122.02
C SER A 594 -23.48 -14.65 121.33
N GLN A 595 -23.54 -15.97 121.12
CA GLN A 595 -22.53 -16.72 120.36
C GLN A 595 -22.40 -16.26 118.90
N LYS A 596 -23.45 -15.65 118.33
CA LYS A 596 -23.46 -15.08 116.97
C LYS A 596 -23.18 -13.56 116.94
N GLY A 597 -22.83 -12.95 118.08
CA GLY A 597 -22.49 -11.52 118.19
C GLY A 597 -23.69 -10.58 118.37
N TYR A 598 -24.84 -11.08 118.81
CA TYR A 598 -26.05 -10.28 119.06
C TYR A 598 -26.47 -10.39 120.53
N ARG A 599 -26.85 -9.27 121.15
CA ARG A 599 -27.41 -9.23 122.51
C ARG A 599 -28.92 -9.25 122.43
N TYR A 600 -29.54 -10.24 123.06
CA TYR A 600 -30.99 -10.40 123.14
C TYR A 600 -31.43 -10.12 124.57
N ASP A 601 -32.38 -9.21 124.74
CA ASP A 601 -33.05 -8.97 126.02
C ASP A 601 -34.33 -9.82 126.10
N PRO A 602 -34.38 -10.86 126.95
CA PRO A 602 -35.50 -11.77 127.03
C PRO A 602 -36.78 -11.12 127.60
N ALA A 603 -36.70 -9.97 128.25
CA ALA A 603 -37.88 -9.27 128.78
C ALA A 603 -38.60 -8.43 127.71
N THR A 604 -37.87 -7.91 126.72
CA THR A 604 -38.40 -7.00 125.69
C THR A 604 -38.42 -7.60 124.28
N ALA A 605 -37.84 -8.80 124.11
CA ALA A 605 -37.69 -9.51 122.84
C ALA A 605 -36.94 -8.71 121.75
N VAL A 606 -36.18 -7.69 122.13
CA VAL A 606 -35.37 -6.86 121.22
C VAL A 606 -33.98 -7.48 121.04
N MET A 607 -33.54 -7.59 119.79
CA MET A 607 -32.17 -7.97 119.42
C MET A 607 -31.37 -6.74 119.04
N SER A 608 -30.20 -6.57 119.65
CA SER A 608 -29.22 -5.53 119.29
C SER A 608 -27.92 -6.20 118.87
N LYS A 609 -27.26 -5.66 117.83
CA LYS A 609 -25.95 -6.16 117.43
C LYS A 609 -24.93 -5.67 118.46
N VAL A 610 -24.07 -6.57 118.94
CA VAL A 610 -22.96 -6.14 119.79
C VAL A 610 -21.95 -5.47 118.85
N GLU A 611 -21.99 -4.13 118.78
CA GLU A 611 -21.01 -3.37 118.02
C GLU A 611 -19.62 -3.64 118.57
N ARG A 612 -18.69 -3.88 117.65
CA ARG A 612 -17.26 -3.92 117.89
C ARG A 612 -16.63 -2.81 117.10
#